data_AF-A0AAW5FBA6-F1
#
_entry.id   AF-A0AAW5FBA6-F1
#
_cell.length_a   1.000
_cell.length_b   1.000
_cell.length_c   1.000
_cell.angle_alpha   90.00
_cell.angle_beta   90.00
_cell.angle_gamma   90.00
#
_symmetry.space_group_name_H-M   'P 1'
#
loop_
_entity.id
_entity.type
_entity.pdbx_description
1 polymer ?
#
loop_
_entity_poly.entity_id
_entity_poly.type
_entity_poly.pdbx_seq_one_letter_code
_entity_poly.pdbx_strand_id
1 'polypeptide(L)'
;MKKEYVIAIQGALAAAGAFLSDKLGILYPVLCVLMGMMVLDYITGMLASKTEAIDHPDDKGYGWSSKKGAKGIIKKVGYLCVIAVAMVVDYVIARVSGSLGIAMPTNAFFGLLVAVWYLLNELLSIIENAGRMGAAVPDWLLKYIAVLKDKIDSNDYGQGDKQK
;
A
#
# COMPACT_ATOMS: atom_id res chain seq x y z
N MET A 1 -31.87 -10.65 -5.38
CA MET A 1 -31.02 -10.93 -6.56
C MET A 1 -31.16 -12.40 -6.92
N LYS A 2 -31.43 -12.75 -8.20
CA LYS A 2 -31.57 -14.16 -8.62
C LYS A 2 -30.20 -14.84 -8.48
N LYS A 3 -30.15 -16.08 -7.98
CA LYS A 3 -28.90 -16.85 -7.75
C LYS A 3 -28.00 -16.90 -8.99
N GLU A 4 -28.60 -16.87 -10.17
CA GLU A 4 -27.95 -16.78 -11.48
C GLU A 4 -27.00 -15.57 -11.60
N TYR A 5 -27.41 -14.38 -11.13
CA TYR A 5 -26.56 -13.19 -11.19
C TYR A 5 -25.35 -13.30 -10.26
N VAL A 6 -25.53 -13.91 -9.08
CA VAL A 6 -24.44 -14.11 -8.12
C VAL A 6 -23.40 -15.06 -8.70
N ILE A 7 -23.83 -16.18 -9.29
CA ILE A 7 -22.96 -17.16 -9.94
C ILE A 7 -22.24 -16.52 -11.14
N ALA A 8 -22.94 -15.73 -11.97
CA ALA A 8 -22.33 -15.05 -13.11
C ALA A 8 -21.24 -14.06 -12.68
N ILE A 9 -21.50 -13.25 -11.64
CA ILE A 9 -20.51 -12.30 -11.10
C ILE A 9 -19.31 -13.04 -10.50
N GLN A 10 -19.54 -14.09 -9.71
CA GLN A 10 -18.47 -14.91 -9.13
C GLN A 10 -17.61 -15.58 -10.20
N GLY A 11 -18.24 -16.13 -11.24
CA GLY A 11 -17.55 -16.74 -12.38
C GLY A 11 -16.68 -15.73 -13.13
N ALA A 12 -17.20 -14.53 -13.40
CA ALA A 12 -16.45 -13.48 -14.06
C ALA A 12 -15.25 -13.00 -13.22
N LEU A 13 -15.44 -12.82 -11.91
CA LEU A 13 -14.35 -12.44 -10.99
C LEU A 13 -13.29 -13.53 -10.89
N ALA A 14 -13.70 -14.81 -10.82
CA ALA A 14 -12.77 -15.93 -10.77
C ALA A 14 -11.96 -16.04 -12.07
N ALA A 15 -12.60 -15.87 -13.23
CA ALA A 15 -11.91 -15.88 -14.53
C ALA A 15 -10.92 -14.72 -14.66
N ALA A 16 -11.31 -13.51 -14.25
CA ALA A 16 -10.42 -12.35 -14.24
C ALA A 16 -9.24 -12.55 -13.29
N GLY A 17 -9.50 -13.06 -12.08
CA GLY A 17 -8.45 -13.36 -11.09
C GLY A 17 -7.47 -14.43 -11.58
N ALA A 18 -7.98 -15.51 -12.19
CA ALA A 18 -7.14 -16.55 -12.77
C ALA A 18 -6.26 -16.02 -13.92
N PHE A 19 -6.83 -15.19 -14.80
CA PHE A 19 -6.10 -14.54 -15.87
C PHE A 19 -5.01 -13.60 -15.35
N LEU A 20 -5.31 -12.77 -14.35
CA LEU A 20 -4.32 -11.90 -13.72
C LEU A 20 -3.23 -12.69 -12.99
N SER A 21 -3.60 -13.77 -12.30
CA SER A 21 -2.65 -14.66 -11.64
C SER A 21 -1.68 -15.32 -12.62
N ASP A 22 -2.16 -15.75 -13.79
CA ASP A 22 -1.30 -16.29 -14.86
C ASP A 22 -0.30 -15.24 -15.37
N LYS A 23 -0.77 -14.02 -15.62
CA LYS A 23 0.07 -12.96 -16.21
C LYS A 23 1.07 -12.33 -15.24
N LEU A 24 0.68 -12.20 -13.97
CA LEU A 24 1.50 -11.49 -12.99
C LEU A 24 2.35 -12.44 -12.14
N GLY A 25 2.08 -13.76 -12.16
CA GLY A 25 2.82 -14.74 -11.39
C GLY A 25 2.84 -14.37 -9.90
N ILE A 26 4.03 -14.33 -9.30
CA ILE A 26 4.22 -14.01 -7.87
C ILE A 26 3.77 -12.58 -7.50
N LEU A 27 3.72 -11.66 -8.46
CA LEU A 27 3.26 -10.30 -8.19
C LEU A 27 1.76 -10.29 -7.82
N TYR A 28 0.93 -11.16 -8.40
CA TYR A 28 -0.50 -11.21 -8.12
C TYR A 28 -0.84 -11.42 -6.62
N PRO A 29 -0.38 -12.48 -5.95
CA PRO A 29 -0.68 -12.66 -4.53
C PRO A 29 -0.12 -11.53 -3.67
N VAL A 30 1.04 -10.95 -4.02
CA VAL A 30 1.59 -9.78 -3.31
C VAL A 30 0.67 -8.56 -3.45
N LEU A 31 0.11 -8.30 -4.64
CA LEU A 31 -0.85 -7.22 -4.84
C LEU A 31 -2.15 -7.46 -4.07
N CYS A 32 -2.64 -8.70 -3.98
CA CYS A 32 -3.80 -9.03 -3.16
C CYS A 32 -3.55 -8.76 -1.68
N VAL A 33 -2.39 -9.17 -1.16
CA VAL A 33 -1.99 -8.90 0.22
C VAL A 33 -1.83 -7.40 0.46
N LEU A 34 -1.19 -6.67 -0.46
CA LEU A 34 -1.04 -5.21 -0.39
C LEU A 34 -2.40 -4.52 -0.34
N MET A 35 -3.35 -4.89 -1.21
CA MET A 35 -4.70 -4.32 -1.16
C MET A 35 -5.39 -4.61 0.18
N GLY A 36 -5.25 -5.82 0.72
CA GLY A 36 -5.74 -6.15 2.05
C GLY A 36 -5.13 -5.28 3.14
N MET A 37 -3.80 -5.10 3.12
CA MET A 37 -3.10 -4.25 4.09
C MET A 37 -3.47 -2.77 3.95
N MET A 38 -3.69 -2.27 2.74
CA MET A 38 -4.18 -0.90 2.52
C MET A 38 -5.56 -0.68 3.13
N VAL A 39 -6.46 -1.67 3.04
CA VAL A 39 -7.77 -1.60 3.69
C VAL A 39 -7.63 -1.66 5.20
N LEU A 40 -6.82 -2.58 5.73
CA LEU A 40 -6.56 -2.71 7.17
C LEU A 40 -5.91 -1.46 7.76
N ASP A 41 -4.93 -0.88 7.08
CA ASP A 41 -4.31 0.38 7.49
C ASP A 41 -5.34 1.52 7.55
N TYR A 42 -6.25 1.59 6.56
CA TYR A 42 -7.29 2.61 6.58
C TYR A 42 -8.24 2.43 7.77
N ILE A 43 -8.67 1.19 8.04
CA ILE A 43 -9.52 0.86 9.18
C ILE A 43 -8.82 1.17 10.50
N THR A 44 -7.59 0.69 10.68
CA THR A 44 -6.80 0.93 11.91
C THR A 44 -6.52 2.42 12.11
N GLY A 45 -6.27 3.20 11.05
CA GLY A 45 -6.12 4.65 11.14
C GLY A 45 -7.39 5.36 11.58
N MET A 46 -8.57 4.91 11.10
CA MET A 46 -9.86 5.42 11.58
C MET A 46 -10.11 5.06 13.06
N LEU A 47 -9.78 3.83 13.45
CA LEU A 47 -9.94 3.36 14.83
C LEU A 47 -9.01 4.12 15.78
N ALA A 48 -7.72 4.28 15.44
CA ALA A 48 -6.76 5.07 16.19
C ALA A 48 -7.25 6.51 16.38
N SER A 49 -7.71 7.15 15.30
CA SER A 49 -8.26 8.50 15.37
C SER A 49 -9.50 8.60 16.26
N LYS A 50 -10.33 7.55 16.31
CA LYS A 50 -11.50 7.48 17.18
C LYS A 50 -11.10 7.28 18.64
N THR A 51 -10.14 6.41 18.93
CA THR A 51 -9.61 6.19 20.28
C THR A 51 -9.05 7.49 20.84
N GLU A 52 -8.22 8.20 20.07
CA GLU A 52 -7.67 9.50 20.49
C GLU A 52 -8.76 10.54 20.83
N ALA A 53 -9.88 10.54 20.10
CA ALA A 53 -11.01 11.42 20.38
C ALA A 53 -11.79 11.04 21.66
N ILE A 54 -11.83 9.75 21.99
CA ILE A 54 -12.42 9.26 23.24
C ILE A 54 -11.53 9.67 24.41
N ASP A 55 -10.21 9.57 24.24
CA ASP A 55 -9.24 9.91 25.28
C ASP A 55 -9.13 11.44 25.51
N HIS A 56 -9.48 12.25 24.51
CA HIS A 56 -9.39 13.72 24.55
C HIS A 56 -10.73 14.38 24.17
N PRO A 57 -11.79 14.24 24.99
CA PRO A 57 -13.14 14.68 24.63
C PRO A 57 -13.28 16.21 24.49
N ASP A 58 -12.42 16.98 25.16
CA ASP A 58 -12.47 18.45 25.16
C ASP A 58 -11.71 19.09 23.98
N ASP A 59 -10.90 18.31 23.26
CA ASP A 59 -10.08 18.80 22.15
C ASP A 59 -10.62 18.32 20.79
N LYS A 60 -11.25 19.26 20.07
CA LYS A 60 -11.83 19.06 18.73
C LYS A 60 -10.78 18.80 17.63
N GLY A 61 -9.49 18.92 17.95
CA GLY A 61 -8.38 18.55 17.07
C GLY A 61 -8.22 17.03 16.94
N TYR A 62 -8.69 16.26 17.91
CA TYR A 62 -8.72 14.80 17.89
C TYR A 62 -10.02 14.28 17.26
N GLY A 63 -9.94 13.10 16.65
CA GLY A 63 -11.06 12.51 15.93
C GLY A 63 -10.99 12.59 14.42
N TRP A 64 -12.03 12.03 13.82
CA TRP A 64 -12.04 11.72 12.40
C TRP A 64 -12.13 13.00 11.56
N SER A 65 -11.09 13.25 10.75
CA SER A 65 -11.11 14.28 9.73
C SER A 65 -11.26 13.67 8.33
N SER A 66 -12.31 14.05 7.61
CA SER A 66 -12.50 13.67 6.21
C SER A 66 -11.31 14.05 5.32
N LYS A 67 -10.67 15.21 5.59
CA LYS A 67 -9.46 15.64 4.87
C LYS A 67 -8.28 14.68 5.10
N LYS A 68 -8.08 14.20 6.34
CA LYS A 68 -7.04 13.21 6.66
C LYS A 68 -7.33 11.88 5.95
N GLY A 69 -8.59 11.43 5.98
CA GLY A 69 -9.03 10.22 5.29
C GLY A 69 -8.83 10.28 3.77
N ALA A 70 -9.25 11.38 3.14
CA ALA A 70 -9.07 11.60 1.70
C ALA A 70 -7.59 11.61 1.31
N LYS A 71 -6.73 12.28 2.09
CA LYS A 71 -5.27 12.26 1.87
C LYS A 71 -4.71 10.83 1.94
N GLY A 72 -5.20 10.01 2.86
CA GLY A 72 -4.82 8.60 2.96
C GLY A 72 -5.21 7.78 1.73
N ILE A 73 -6.41 7.97 1.20
CA ILE A 73 -6.86 7.30 -0.03
C ILE A 73 -6.05 7.76 -1.25
N ILE A 74 -5.77 9.06 -1.39
CA ILE A 74 -4.95 9.59 -2.49
C ILE A 74 -3.55 8.97 -2.46
N LYS A 75 -2.92 8.87 -1.27
CA LYS A 75 -1.61 8.22 -1.09
C LYS A 75 -1.64 6.77 -1.60
N LYS A 76 -2.67 6.03 -1.21
CA LYS A 76 -2.92 4.63 -1.58
C LYS A 76 -3.13 4.42 -3.07
N VAL A 77 -3.90 5.31 -3.72
CA VAL A 77 -4.03 5.31 -5.19
C VAL A 77 -2.69 5.58 -5.86
N GLY A 78 -1.90 6.51 -5.30
CA GLY A 78 -0.55 6.78 -5.76
C GLY A 78 0.35 5.54 -5.78
N TYR A 79 0.27 4.67 -4.78
CA TYR A 79 1.04 3.42 -4.76
C TYR A 79 0.72 2.53 -5.96
N LEU A 80 -0.58 2.37 -6.28
CA LEU A 80 -1.02 1.57 -7.42
C LEU A 80 -0.52 2.16 -8.75
N CYS A 81 -0.50 3.49 -8.87
CA CYS A 81 0.09 4.16 -10.04
C CYS A 81 1.59 3.87 -10.18
N VAL A 82 2.36 3.95 -9.09
CA VAL A 82 3.80 3.70 -9.13
C VAL A 82 4.11 2.23 -9.43
N ILE A 83 3.35 1.30 -8.86
CA ILE A 83 3.43 -0.13 -9.19
C ILE A 83 3.13 -0.36 -10.68
N ALA A 84 2.08 0.28 -11.21
CA ALA A 84 1.76 0.16 -12.64
C ALA A 84 2.91 0.67 -13.53
N VAL A 85 3.55 1.78 -13.16
CA VAL A 85 4.74 2.28 -13.87
C VAL A 85 5.89 1.28 -13.77
N ALA A 86 6.15 0.69 -12.60
CA ALA A 86 7.19 -0.33 -12.43
C ALA A 86 6.92 -1.58 -13.27
N MET A 87 5.66 -2.00 -13.41
CA MET A 87 5.26 -3.09 -14.30
C MET A 87 5.47 -2.74 -15.78
N VAL A 88 5.26 -1.48 -16.18
CA VAL A 88 5.58 -1.03 -17.54
C VAL A 88 7.09 -1.12 -17.80
N VAL A 89 7.92 -0.78 -16.80
CA VAL A 89 9.39 -0.95 -16.89
C VAL A 89 9.75 -2.42 -17.06
N ASP A 90 9.19 -3.31 -16.24
CA ASP A 90 9.39 -4.77 -16.37
C ASP A 90 9.03 -5.26 -17.79
N TYR A 91 7.89 -4.80 -18.32
CA TYR A 91 7.44 -5.15 -19.66
C TYR A 91 8.41 -4.66 -20.74
N VAL A 92 8.85 -3.40 -20.67
CA VAL A 92 9.81 -2.85 -21.65
C VAL A 92 11.12 -3.62 -21.63
N ILE A 93 11.67 -3.92 -20.45
CA ILE A 93 12.91 -4.69 -20.31
C ILE A 93 12.75 -6.08 -20.92
N ALA A 94 11.64 -6.77 -20.64
CA ALA A 94 11.37 -8.10 -21.19
C ALA A 94 11.26 -8.10 -22.73
N ARG A 95 10.72 -7.05 -23.34
CA ARG A 95 10.59 -6.93 -24.80
C ARG A 95 11.92 -6.59 -25.48
N VAL A 96 12.73 -5.73 -24.85
CA VAL A 96 14.05 -5.35 -25.36
C VAL A 96 15.04 -6.52 -25.24
N SER A 97 15.08 -7.21 -24.10
CA SER A 97 15.96 -8.37 -23.89
C SER A 97 15.66 -9.50 -24.88
N GLY A 98 14.38 -9.76 -25.15
CA GLY A 98 13.96 -10.73 -26.16
C GLY A 98 14.46 -10.38 -27.56
N SER A 99 14.48 -9.09 -27.92
CA SER A 99 15.03 -8.63 -29.22
C SER A 99 16.55 -8.79 -29.33
N LEU A 100 17.25 -8.78 -28.19
CA LEU A 100 18.71 -8.95 -28.10
C LEU A 100 19.15 -10.42 -27.93
N GLY A 101 18.20 -11.36 -27.93
CA GLY A 101 18.48 -12.79 -27.67
C GLY A 101 18.88 -13.11 -26.23
N ILE A 102 18.67 -12.17 -25.30
CA ILE A 102 18.98 -12.34 -23.88
C ILE A 102 17.74 -12.90 -23.18
N ALA A 103 17.83 -14.13 -22.69
CA ALA A 103 16.78 -14.73 -21.88
C ALA A 103 16.80 -14.12 -20.47
N MET A 104 15.90 -13.16 -20.22
CA MET A 104 15.62 -12.68 -18.87
C MET A 104 14.43 -13.46 -18.29
N PRO A 105 14.46 -13.84 -17.01
CA PRO A 105 13.27 -14.41 -16.35
C PRO A 105 12.14 -13.38 -16.42
N THR A 106 10.96 -13.80 -16.92
CA THR A 106 9.79 -12.95 -17.20
C THR A 106 9.03 -12.52 -15.94
N ASN A 107 9.75 -12.38 -14.84
CA ASN A 107 9.19 -12.06 -13.54
C ASN A 107 9.12 -10.53 -13.44
N ALA A 108 8.00 -9.97 -12.96
CA ALA A 108 7.85 -8.53 -12.76
C ALA A 108 8.75 -8.06 -11.60
N PHE A 109 10.06 -7.93 -11.83
CA PHE A 109 11.06 -7.69 -10.81
C PHE A 109 10.87 -6.33 -10.13
N PHE A 110 10.74 -5.26 -10.91
CA PHE A 110 10.53 -3.92 -10.39
C PHE A 110 9.12 -3.77 -9.80
N GLY A 111 8.09 -4.29 -10.46
CA GLY A 111 6.73 -4.31 -9.95
C GLY A 111 6.63 -5.02 -8.60
N LEU A 112 7.30 -6.17 -8.45
CA LEU A 112 7.38 -6.92 -7.20
C LEU A 112 8.14 -6.15 -6.12
N LEU A 113 9.30 -5.59 -6.46
CA LEU A 113 10.09 -4.80 -5.52
C LEU A 113 9.31 -3.62 -4.96
N VAL A 114 8.66 -2.85 -5.84
CA VAL A 114 7.85 -1.69 -5.47
C VAL A 114 6.59 -2.11 -4.68
N ALA A 115 5.93 -3.20 -5.06
CA ALA A 115 4.78 -3.70 -4.32
C ALA A 115 5.16 -4.15 -2.89
N VAL A 116 6.29 -4.85 -2.73
CA VAL A 116 6.82 -5.23 -1.41
C VAL A 116 7.20 -4.00 -0.60
N TRP A 117 7.80 -3.00 -1.23
CA TRP A 117 8.13 -1.74 -0.55
C TRP A 117 6.88 -1.06 0.02
N TYR A 118 5.81 -0.92 -0.76
CA TYR A 118 4.55 -0.35 -0.26
C TYR A 118 3.88 -1.25 0.77
N LEU A 119 3.99 -2.57 0.65
CA LEU A 119 3.48 -3.50 1.65
C LEU A 119 4.14 -3.25 3.01
N LEU A 120 5.47 -3.11 3.04
CA LEU A 120 6.21 -2.79 4.27
C LEU A 120 5.75 -1.45 4.86
N ASN A 121 5.52 -0.43 4.01
CA ASN A 121 5.02 0.87 4.47
C ASN A 121 3.63 0.78 5.14
N GLU A 122 2.72 -0.04 4.60
CA GLU A 122 1.42 -0.27 5.22
C GLU A 122 1.53 -1.04 6.54
N LEU A 123 2.44 -2.02 6.63
CA LEU A 123 2.70 -2.73 7.89
C LEU A 123 3.23 -1.80 8.98
N LEU A 124 4.18 -0.92 8.66
CA LEU A 124 4.71 0.09 9.60
C LEU A 124 3.59 1.03 10.08
N SER A 125 2.72 1.46 9.17
CA SER A 125 1.59 2.33 9.47
C SER A 125 0.54 1.65 10.37
N ILE A 126 0.25 0.37 10.15
CA ILE A 126 -0.64 -0.42 11.03
C ILE A 126 -0.07 -0.55 12.44
N ILE A 127 1.23 -0.81 12.59
CA ILE A 127 1.85 -0.92 13.92
C ILE A 127 1.81 0.43 14.65
N GLU A 128 2.04 1.53 13.95
CA GLU A 128 1.89 2.88 14.51
C GLU A 128 0.46 3.14 14.98
N ASN A 129 -0.54 2.81 14.15
CA ASN A 129 -1.95 2.94 14.51
C ASN A 129 -2.32 2.04 15.71
N ALA A 130 -1.74 0.85 15.82
CA ALA A 130 -1.93 -0.03 16.98
C ALA A 130 -1.40 0.61 18.28
N GLY A 131 -0.21 1.21 18.23
CA GLY A 131 0.33 1.98 19.37
C GLY A 131 -0.57 3.16 19.75
N ARG A 132 -1.07 3.91 18.77
CA ARG A 132 -2.01 5.02 18.97
C ARG A 132 -3.37 4.59 19.57
N MET A 133 -3.78 3.34 19.33
CA MET A 133 -4.96 2.76 19.97
C MET A 133 -4.71 2.28 21.42
N GLY A 134 -3.48 2.37 21.93
CA GLY A 134 -3.12 1.87 23.25
C GLY A 134 -2.88 0.36 23.32
N ALA A 135 -2.69 -0.31 22.17
CA ALA A 135 -2.27 -1.71 22.18
C ALA A 135 -0.89 -1.85 22.84
N ALA A 136 -0.65 -2.97 23.52
CA ALA A 136 0.62 -3.27 24.18
C ALA A 136 1.74 -3.61 23.18
N VAL A 137 2.10 -2.64 22.34
CA VAL A 137 3.24 -2.69 21.42
C VAL A 137 4.49 -2.24 22.18
N PRO A 138 5.59 -3.01 22.18
CA PRO A 138 6.80 -2.60 22.90
C PRO A 138 7.32 -1.22 22.44
N ASP A 139 7.63 -0.34 23.40
CA ASP A 139 8.08 1.03 23.12
C ASP A 139 9.31 1.10 22.21
N TRP A 140 10.23 0.15 22.35
CA TRP A 140 11.41 0.09 21.49
C TRP A 140 11.02 -0.07 20.03
N LEU A 141 10.01 -0.91 19.74
CA LEU A 141 9.54 -1.17 18.39
C LEU A 141 8.90 0.07 17.77
N LEU A 142 8.02 0.76 18.51
CA LEU A 142 7.41 2.01 18.05
C LEU A 142 8.46 3.08 17.73
N LYS A 143 9.48 3.22 18.57
CA LYS A 143 10.59 4.16 18.35
C LYS A 143 11.38 3.85 17.07
N TYR A 144 11.75 2.59 16.85
CA TYR A 144 12.47 2.23 15.62
C TYR A 144 11.59 2.42 14.39
N ILE A 145 10.32 2.01 14.43
CA ILE A 145 9.38 2.20 13.32
C ILE A 145 9.25 3.69 12.97
N ALA A 146 9.13 4.57 13.97
CA ALA A 146 9.09 6.02 13.74
C ALA A 146 10.35 6.52 13.03
N VAL A 147 11.54 6.08 13.44
CA VAL A 147 12.81 6.45 12.79
C VAL A 147 12.90 5.89 11.36
N LEU A 148 12.47 4.64 11.13
CA LEU A 148 12.47 4.04 9.80
C LEU A 148 11.54 4.81 8.86
N LYS A 149 10.33 5.12 9.32
CA LYS A 149 9.33 5.84 8.54
C LYS A 149 9.79 7.27 8.23
N ASP A 150 10.35 7.96 9.22
CA ASP A 150 10.91 9.31 9.04
C ASP A 150 12.03 9.30 7.98
N LYS A 151 12.96 8.34 8.02
CA LYS A 151 14.01 8.21 6.99
C LYS A 151 13.47 7.86 5.59
N ILE A 152 12.36 7.13 5.50
CA ILE A 152 11.72 6.82 4.23
C ILE A 152 11.05 8.07 3.65
N ASP A 153 10.36 8.84 4.49
CA ASP A 153 9.62 10.03 4.08
C ASP A 153 10.55 11.27 3.86
N SER A 154 11.72 11.33 4.50
CA SER A 154 12.67 12.45 4.42
C SER A 154 13.69 12.37 3.28
N ASN A 155 13.73 11.27 2.51
CA ASN A 155 14.59 11.13 1.33
C ASN A 155 13.94 11.63 0.02
N ASP A 156 13.01 12.58 0.11
CA ASP A 156 12.41 13.19 -1.08
C ASP A 156 13.42 14.12 -1.79
N TYR A 157 13.56 13.96 -3.11
CA TYR A 157 14.43 14.78 -3.95
C TYR A 157 13.99 16.26 -3.85
N GLY A 158 14.84 17.11 -3.25
CA GLY A 158 14.87 18.55 -3.50
C GLY A 158 14.20 19.45 -2.45
N GLN A 159 14.83 19.61 -1.28
CA GLN A 159 14.92 20.97 -0.70
C GLN A 159 16.02 21.74 -1.45
N GLY A 160 15.66 22.22 -2.65
CA GLY A 160 16.34 23.35 -3.24
C GLY A 160 15.93 24.60 -2.49
N ASP A 161 16.93 25.31 -1.97
CA ASP A 161 16.86 26.58 -1.25
C ASP A 161 15.66 27.47 -1.62
N LYS A 162 14.84 27.79 -0.62
CA LYS A 162 14.11 29.06 -0.58
C LYS A 162 14.37 29.76 0.75
N GLN A 163 15.60 30.24 0.90
CA GLN A 163 15.86 31.48 1.60
C GLN A 163 15.99 32.59 0.56
N LYS A 164 14.94 33.41 0.40
CA LYS A 164 15.01 34.85 0.13
C LYS A 164 13.76 35.49 0.71
#